data_AF-A0A0K8VWA3-F1
#
_entry.id   AF-A0A0K8VWA3-F1
#
_cell.length_a   1.000
_cell.length_b   1.000
_cell.length_c   1.000
_cell.angle_alpha   90.00
_cell.angle_beta   90.00
_cell.angle_gamma   90.00
#
_symmetry.space_group_name_H-M   'P 1'
#
loop_
_entity.id
_entity.type
_entity.pdbx_description
1 polymer ?
#
loop_
_entity_poly.entity_id
_entity_poly.type
_entity_poly.pdbx_seq_one_letter_code
_entity_poly.pdbx_strand_id
1 'polypeptide(L)'
;MYTFSVKIFEFDKRFSAYGDDFVFYDLNSAEEIGYMHEYKESFDFIIADPPFLSEECITKMSKIISNLQKPTTKVVFCSGAVVEQWLTNCLQLKKCSFEPTHERNLGNEFVSYANFQLDNYLS
;
A
#
# COMPACT_ATOMS: atom_id res chain seq x y z
N MET A 1 -20.39 18.04 -5.79
CA MET A 1 -20.28 16.80 -5.00
C MET A 1 -19.07 16.06 -5.56
N TYR A 2 -18.01 15.85 -4.76
CA TYR A 2 -16.87 15.06 -5.22
C TYR A 2 -17.22 13.58 -5.07
N THR A 3 -17.10 12.82 -6.15
CA THR A 3 -17.27 11.36 -6.14
C THR A 3 -15.89 10.73 -6.11
N PHE A 4 -15.63 9.90 -5.10
CA PHE A 4 -14.40 9.11 -5.01
C PHE A 4 -14.70 7.68 -5.46
N SER A 5 -13.83 7.11 -6.27
CA SER A 5 -13.84 5.69 -6.61
C SER A 5 -12.79 4.98 -5.76
N VAL A 6 -13.15 3.86 -5.14
CA VAL A 6 -12.27 3.11 -4.24
C VAL A 6 -12.22 1.67 -4.73
N LYS A 7 -11.01 1.14 -4.88
CA LYS A 7 -10.78 -0.29 -5.14
C LYS A 7 -10.06 -0.91 -3.94
N ILE A 8 -10.50 -2.10 -3.54
CA ILE A 8 -9.83 -2.90 -2.52
C ILE A 8 -9.15 -4.10 -3.16
N PHE A 9 -7.83 -4.13 -3.04
CA PHE A 9 -6.98 -5.21 -3.53
C PHE A 9 -6.74 -6.17 -2.37
N GLU A 10 -7.37 -7.34 -2.41
CA GLU A 10 -7.28 -8.30 -1.32
C GLU A 10 -7.15 -9.75 -1.81
N PHE A 11 -6.40 -10.55 -1.06
CA PHE A 11 -6.27 -11.99 -1.29
C PHE A 11 -7.51 -12.72 -0.78
N ASP A 12 -8.12 -12.21 0.29
CA ASP A 12 -9.30 -12.84 0.88
C ASP A 12 -10.54 -12.63 0.02
N LYS A 13 -11.01 -13.70 -0.62
CA LYS A 13 -12.20 -13.69 -1.48
C LYS A 13 -13.50 -13.33 -0.76
N ARG A 14 -13.53 -13.29 0.59
CA ARG A 14 -14.67 -12.77 1.34
C ARG A 14 -14.95 -11.29 1.03
N PHE A 15 -13.94 -10.54 0.59
CA PHE A 15 -14.08 -9.16 0.13
C PHE A 15 -14.87 -9.02 -1.18
N SER A 16 -15.17 -10.11 -1.89
CA SER A 16 -16.09 -10.09 -3.04
C SER A 16 -17.49 -9.53 -2.70
N ALA A 17 -17.84 -9.42 -1.42
CA ALA A 17 -18.99 -8.67 -0.95
C ALA A 17 -19.02 -7.19 -1.40
N TYR A 18 -17.86 -6.60 -1.75
CA TYR A 18 -17.75 -5.24 -2.30
C TYR A 18 -18.00 -5.16 -3.81
N GLY A 19 -18.35 -6.27 -4.47
CA GLY A 19 -18.72 -6.28 -5.90
C GLY A 19 -17.60 -5.78 -6.80
N ASP A 20 -17.92 -4.85 -7.70
CA ASP A 20 -16.98 -4.29 -8.68
C ASP A 20 -15.80 -3.55 -8.03
N ASP A 21 -15.90 -3.16 -6.76
CA ASP A 21 -14.83 -2.48 -6.03
C ASP A 21 -13.79 -3.43 -5.45
N PHE A 22 -14.06 -4.73 -5.45
CA PHE A 22 -13.10 -5.75 -5.07
C PHE A 22 -12.25 -6.21 -6.25
N VAL A 23 -10.94 -6.22 -6.04
CA VAL A 23 -9.95 -6.80 -6.94
C VAL A 23 -9.25 -7.93 -6.20
N PHE A 24 -9.37 -9.16 -6.72
CA PHE A 24 -8.59 -10.27 -6.18
C PHE A 24 -7.11 -10.01 -6.44
N TYR A 25 -6.33 -10.02 -5.37
CA TYR A 25 -4.92 -9.66 -5.35
C TYR A 25 -4.12 -10.75 -4.64
N ASP A 26 -3.17 -11.37 -5.33
CA ASP A 26 -2.18 -12.28 -4.77
C ASP A 26 -0.77 -11.65 -4.84
N LEU A 27 -0.17 -11.38 -3.69
CA LEU A 27 1.19 -10.86 -3.59
C LEU A 27 2.22 -11.80 -4.24
N ASN A 28 1.95 -13.11 -4.28
CA ASN A 28 2.86 -14.10 -4.89
C ASN A 28 2.94 -13.95 -6.40
N SER A 29 1.93 -13.36 -7.03
CA SER A 29 1.87 -13.09 -8.47
C SER A 29 2.62 -11.82 -8.88
N ALA A 30 3.30 -11.12 -7.96
CA ALA A 30 4.05 -9.88 -8.24
C ALA A 30 5.10 -10.02 -9.37
N GLU A 31 5.61 -11.24 -9.59
CA GLU A 31 6.61 -11.54 -10.63
C GLU A 31 5.99 -11.97 -11.97
N GLU A 32 4.68 -12.21 -12.02
CA GLU A 32 4.00 -12.60 -13.24
C GLU A 32 3.93 -11.45 -14.24
N ILE A 33 4.21 -11.76 -15.51
CA ILE A 33 4.18 -10.78 -16.59
C ILE A 33 2.76 -10.28 -16.79
N GLY A 34 2.56 -8.97 -16.67
CA GLY A 34 1.26 -8.34 -16.84
C GLY A 34 0.33 -8.42 -15.64
N TYR A 35 0.83 -8.88 -14.48
CA TYR A 35 0.07 -8.84 -13.24
C TYR A 35 -0.38 -7.40 -12.92
N MET A 36 -1.68 -7.22 -12.68
CA MET A 36 -2.33 -5.93 -12.41
C MET A 36 -2.25 -4.88 -13.54
N HIS A 37 -1.92 -5.25 -14.78
CA HIS A 37 -1.84 -4.28 -15.90
C HIS A 37 -3.13 -3.53 -16.19
N GLU A 38 -4.29 -4.14 -15.91
CA GLU A 38 -5.60 -3.49 -16.04
C GLU A 38 -5.69 -2.18 -15.23
N TYR A 39 -4.97 -2.11 -14.10
CA TYR A 39 -4.97 -1.00 -13.17
C TYR A 39 -3.73 -0.12 -13.28
N LYS A 40 -2.94 -0.28 -14.34
CA LYS A 40 -1.70 0.49 -14.53
C LYS A 40 -2.01 1.98 -14.51
N GLU A 41 -1.23 2.74 -13.75
CA GLU A 41 -1.30 4.22 -13.66
C GLU A 41 -2.72 4.77 -13.37
N SER A 42 -3.56 4.00 -12.68
CA SER A 42 -5.00 4.29 -12.57
C SER A 42 -5.42 5.02 -11.28
N PHE A 43 -4.52 5.17 -10.29
CA PHE A 43 -4.88 5.66 -8.96
C PHE A 43 -4.25 7.01 -8.60
N ASP A 44 -5.06 7.96 -8.11
CA ASP A 44 -4.59 9.22 -7.51
C ASP A 44 -3.98 9.03 -6.13
N PHE A 45 -4.44 8.02 -5.39
CA PHE A 45 -4.07 7.76 -4.01
C PHE A 45 -4.01 6.26 -3.75
N ILE A 46 -2.96 5.79 -3.09
CA ILE A 46 -2.77 4.39 -2.69
C ILE A 46 -2.48 4.35 -1.20
N ILE A 47 -3.20 3.48 -0.48
CA ILE A 47 -2.90 3.11 0.91
C ILE A 47 -2.51 1.63 0.90
N ALA A 48 -1.39 1.32 1.52
CA ALA A 48 -0.89 -0.05 1.61
C ALA A 48 -0.57 -0.43 3.06
N ASP A 49 -0.94 -1.65 3.44
CA ASP A 49 -0.62 -2.28 4.71
C ASP A 49 -0.21 -3.74 4.43
N PRO A 50 1.10 -4.04 4.31
CA PRO A 50 1.58 -5.35 3.92
C PRO A 50 1.37 -6.40 5.02
N PRO A 51 1.08 -7.66 4.66
CA PRO A 51 0.82 -8.72 5.63
C PRO A 51 2.06 -9.15 6.44
N PHE A 52 3.28 -8.87 5.96
CA PHE A 52 4.52 -9.35 6.55
C PHE A 52 5.61 -8.29 6.61
N LEU A 53 6.43 -8.36 7.68
CA LEU A 53 7.61 -7.52 7.89
C LEU A 53 8.86 -8.20 7.33
N SER A 54 8.89 -8.46 6.03
CA SER A 54 10.02 -9.11 5.34
C SER A 54 10.43 -8.35 4.08
N GLU A 55 11.71 -8.41 3.74
CA GLU A 55 12.25 -7.78 2.53
C GLU A 55 11.47 -8.22 1.27
N GLU A 56 11.26 -9.53 1.11
CA GLU A 56 10.52 -10.09 -0.02
C GLU A 56 9.10 -9.49 -0.14
N CYS A 57 8.37 -9.38 0.97
CA CYS A 57 7.03 -8.83 0.99
C CYS A 57 7.02 -7.36 0.55
N ILE A 58 7.97 -6.57 1.08
CA ILE A 58 8.09 -5.15 0.78
C ILE A 58 8.51 -4.92 -0.67
N THR A 59 9.46 -5.70 -1.19
CA THR A 59 9.89 -5.61 -2.59
C THR A 59 8.75 -5.95 -3.54
N LYS A 60 8.05 -7.07 -3.32
CA LYS A 60 6.91 -7.49 -4.16
C LYS A 60 5.79 -6.46 -4.15
N MET A 61 5.40 -5.97 -2.97
CA MET A 61 4.35 -4.97 -2.86
C MET A 61 4.78 -3.64 -3.50
N SER A 62 6.03 -3.21 -3.30
CA SER A 62 6.56 -2.00 -3.92
C SER A 62 6.56 -2.06 -5.44
N LYS A 63 6.87 -3.23 -6.01
CA LYS A 63 6.78 -3.48 -7.45
C LYS A 63 5.35 -3.32 -7.97
N ILE A 64 4.37 -3.88 -7.25
CA ILE A 64 2.96 -3.75 -7.63
C ILE A 64 2.50 -2.29 -7.51
N ILE A 65 2.77 -1.61 -6.40
CA ILE A 65 2.47 -0.17 -6.22
C ILE A 65 3.09 0.65 -7.35
N SER A 66 4.32 0.32 -7.77
CA SER A 66 5.00 1.02 -8.87
C SER A 66 4.29 0.87 -10.22
N ASN A 67 3.61 -0.26 -10.45
CA ASN A 67 2.79 -0.46 -11.65
C ASN A 67 1.45 0.29 -11.57
N LEU A 68 0.85 0.35 -10.37
CA LEU A 68 -0.45 0.98 -10.15
C LEU A 68 -0.38 2.52 -10.14
N GLN A 69 0.73 3.08 -9.69
CA GLN A 69 0.90 4.52 -9.54
C GLN A 69 1.12 5.23 -10.88
N LYS A 70 0.51 6.41 -11.02
CA LYS A 70 0.88 7.44 -11.98
C LYS A 70 1.93 8.38 -11.36
N PRO A 71 2.61 9.23 -12.15
CA PRO A 71 3.63 10.14 -11.62
C PRO A 71 3.16 11.08 -10.49
N THR A 72 1.85 11.32 -10.38
CA THR A 72 1.25 12.21 -9.38
C THR A 72 0.57 11.46 -8.22
N THR A 73 0.62 10.13 -8.20
CA THR A 73 -0.04 9.33 -7.15
C THR A 73 0.54 9.65 -5.79
N LYS A 74 -0.34 9.89 -4.83
CA LYS A 74 0.04 9.95 -3.41
C LYS A 74 0.01 8.55 -2.82
N VAL A 75 1.07 8.17 -2.12
CA VAL A 75 1.18 6.86 -1.48
C VAL A 75 1.30 7.06 0.02
N VAL A 76 0.51 6.30 0.78
CA VAL A 76 0.69 6.08 2.23
C VAL A 76 0.93 4.60 2.45
N PHE A 77 2.03 4.26 3.10
CA PHE A 77 2.43 2.90 3.39
C PHE A 77 2.56 2.75 4.91
N CYS A 78 1.70 1.93 5.50
CA CYS A 78 1.69 1.63 6.93
C CYS A 78 2.39 0.29 7.14
N SER A 79 3.38 0.20 8.03
CA SER A 79 4.05 -1.06 8.34
C SER A 79 4.91 -0.94 9.61
N GLY A 80 5.61 -2.01 9.98
CA GLY A 80 6.55 -1.98 11.10
C GLY A 80 7.81 -1.17 10.75
N ALA A 81 8.35 -0.40 11.70
CA ALA A 81 9.53 0.45 11.49
C ALA A 81 10.77 -0.32 10.96
N VAL A 82 10.86 -1.63 11.23
CA VAL A 82 11.94 -2.49 10.76
C VAL A 82 12.06 -2.57 9.24
N VAL A 83 10.99 -2.28 8.50
CA VAL A 83 10.97 -2.40 7.03
C VAL A 83 11.57 -1.19 6.30
N GLU A 84 11.90 -0.12 7.01
CA GLU A 84 12.26 1.19 6.44
C GLU A 84 13.35 1.10 5.36
N GLN A 85 14.42 0.36 5.64
CA GLN A 85 15.55 0.22 4.73
C GLN A 85 15.15 -0.43 3.40
N TRP A 86 14.24 -1.41 3.42
CA TRP A 86 13.79 -2.11 2.21
C TRP A 86 12.79 -1.25 1.46
N LEU A 87 11.87 -0.61 2.18
CA LEU A 87 10.84 0.23 1.60
C LEU A 87 11.45 1.44 0.87
N THR A 88 12.38 2.14 1.51
CA THR A 88 13.01 3.34 0.96
C THR A 88 13.96 3.06 -0.21
N ASN A 89 14.47 1.82 -0.32
CA ASN A 89 15.21 1.36 -1.50
C ASN A 89 14.30 1.08 -2.70
N CYS A 90 13.02 0.76 -2.47
CA CYS A 90 12.06 0.44 -3.54
C CYS A 90 11.16 1.62 -3.93
N LEU A 91 10.75 2.45 -2.98
CA LEU A 91 9.84 3.58 -3.17
C LEU A 91 10.39 4.84 -2.50
N GLN A 92 10.20 5.99 -3.13
CA GLN A 92 10.60 7.30 -2.59
C GLN A 92 9.60 7.80 -1.54
N LEU A 93 9.50 7.09 -0.42
CA LEU A 93 8.65 7.44 0.73
C LEU A 93 9.50 7.93 1.90
N LYS A 94 8.90 8.72 2.79
CA LYS A 94 9.53 9.22 4.02
C LYS A 94 8.65 8.89 5.22
N LYS A 95 9.27 8.52 6.35
CA LYS A 95 8.55 8.28 7.61
C LYS A 95 7.74 9.52 7.98
N CYS A 96 6.51 9.30 8.43
CA CYS A 96 5.54 10.33 8.82
C CYS A 96 5.25 10.26 10.32
N SER A 97 4.57 11.27 10.83
CA SER A 97 4.21 11.39 12.25
C SER A 97 2.96 10.56 12.61
N PHE A 98 2.21 10.07 11.62
CA PHE A 98 1.08 9.18 11.87
C PHE A 98 1.56 7.79 12.27
N GLU A 99 1.15 7.35 13.46
CA GLU A 99 1.44 6.03 14.01
C GLU A 99 0.16 5.18 13.99
N PRO A 100 0.04 4.20 13.07
CA PRO A 100 -1.11 3.32 13.02
C PRO A 100 -1.17 2.43 14.27
N THR A 101 -2.35 2.37 14.89
CA THR A 101 -2.61 1.53 16.07
C THR A 101 -3.41 0.30 15.67
N HIS A 102 -3.21 -0.78 16.43
CA HIS A 102 -3.90 -2.06 16.22
C HIS A 102 -4.73 -2.38 17.47
N GLU A 103 -5.91 -2.98 17.27
CA GLU A 103 -6.74 -3.43 18.40
C GLU A 103 -6.03 -4.46 19.30
N ARG A 104 -5.08 -5.19 18.73
CA ARG A 104 -4.24 -6.16 19.44
C ARG A 104 -2.83 -5.61 19.57
N ASN A 105 -2.22 -5.82 20.74
CA ASN A 105 -0.81 -5.50 20.94
C ASN A 105 0.05 -6.36 20.01
N LEU A 106 0.64 -5.72 19.00
CA LEU A 106 1.71 -6.28 18.19
C LEU A 106 3.05 -5.92 18.82
N GLY A 107 4.04 -6.82 18.73
CA GLY A 107 5.35 -6.62 19.36
C GLY A 107 6.28 -5.63 18.65
N ASN A 108 5.85 -5.03 17.54
CA ASN A 108 6.67 -4.14 16.72
C ASN A 108 6.13 -2.70 16.77
N GLU A 109 7.02 -1.72 16.66
CA GLU A 109 6.65 -0.32 16.41
C GLU A 109 6.07 -0.21 14.99
N PHE A 110 4.85 0.30 14.88
CA PHE A 110 4.19 0.54 13.60
C PHE A 110 4.18 2.03 13.27
N VAL A 111 4.50 2.34 12.02
CA VAL A 111 4.71 3.70 11.53
C VAL A 111 4.07 3.83 10.15
N SER A 112 3.99 5.05 9.64
CA SER A 112 3.58 5.31 8.27
C SER A 112 4.67 6.01 7.47
N TYR A 113 4.64 5.82 6.15
CA TYR A 113 5.53 6.44 5.19
C TYR A 113 4.71 7.05 4.05
N ALA A 114 5.11 8.22 3.54
CA ALA A 114 4.43 8.85 2.41
C ALA A 114 5.39 9.56 1.43
N ASN A 115 4.94 9.73 0.19
CA ASN A 115 5.63 10.55 -0.83
C ASN A 115 5.16 12.02 -0.88
N PHE A 116 4.34 12.42 0.08
CA PHE A 116 3.85 13.80 0.22
C PHE A 116 3.85 14.20 1.71
N GLN A 117 3.57 15.47 1.98
CA GLN A 117 3.47 16.01 3.34
C GLN A 117 2.17 15.53 4.00
N LEU A 118 2.12 14.26 4.41
CA LEU A 118 0.98 13.66 5.11
C LEU A 118 0.71 14.37 6.44
N ASP A 119 1.77 14.77 7.14
CA ASP A 119 1.69 15.40 8.45
C ASP A 119 0.92 16.73 8.45
N ASN A 120 0.83 17.42 7.31
CA ASN A 120 0.00 18.64 7.17
C ASN A 120 -1.51 18.38 7.30
N TYR A 121 -1.92 17.10 7.28
CA TYR A 121 -3.32 16.67 7.37
C TYR A 121 -3.62 15.97 8.71
N LEU A 122 -2.62 15.82 9.58
CA LEU A 122 -2.78 15.26 10.91
C LEU A 122 -3.04 16.43 11.88
N SER A 123 -4.19 16.37 12.57
CA SER A 123 -4.65 17.40 13.52
C SER A 123 -4.22 17.11 14.95
#